data_AF-A0A225UUI8-F1
#
_entry.id   AF-A0A225UUI8-F1
#
_cell.length_a   1.000
_cell.length_b   1.000
_cell.length_c   1.000
_cell.angle_alpha   90.00
_cell.angle_beta   90.00
_cell.angle_gamma   90.00
#
_symmetry.space_group_name_H-M   'P 1'
#
loop_
_entity.id
_entity.type
_entity.pdbx_description
1 polymer ?
#
loop_
_entity_poly.entity_id
_entity_poly.type
_entity_poly.pdbx_seq_one_letter_code
_entity_poly.pdbx_strand_id
1 'polypeptide(L)'
;MAYSLKDQLIGYLGGEAGTGKSTVVDALLTFAQKWGRTGSVETLAFTGVAAINIHGRTIHSARNLKLNGAEPNSAPTIEMKSKFSRVVLVIIDEISITDQGLLGGMDAVSRSMSKTPNKYMGGKHVLFIGDFLQLPPVAGSPCK
;
A
#
# COMPACT_ATOMS: atom_id res chain seq x y z
N MET A 1 -24.26 -13.29 -10.97
CA MET A 1 -23.09 -13.00 -11.83
C MET A 1 -21.92 -12.63 -10.95
N ALA A 2 -20.93 -13.51 -10.81
CA ALA A 2 -19.68 -13.17 -10.14
C ALA A 2 -18.80 -12.40 -11.14
N TYR A 3 -18.53 -11.12 -10.90
CA TYR A 3 -17.50 -10.41 -11.66
C TYR A 3 -16.16 -11.13 -11.41
N SER A 4 -15.69 -11.86 -12.40
CA SER A 4 -14.33 -12.39 -12.42
C SER A 4 -13.41 -11.21 -12.73
N LEU A 5 -12.80 -10.63 -11.69
CA LEU A 5 -11.68 -9.69 -11.84
C LEU A 5 -10.56 -10.47 -12.54
N LYS A 6 -10.46 -10.33 -13.86
CA LYS A 6 -9.65 -11.24 -14.67
C LYS A 6 -8.14 -11.03 -14.53
N ASP A 7 -7.68 -9.89 -14.03
CA ASP A 7 -6.26 -9.66 -13.77
C ASP A 7 -6.02 -8.78 -12.54
N GLN A 8 -4.84 -8.89 -11.96
CA GLN A 8 -4.41 -8.04 -10.85
C GLN A 8 -4.22 -6.61 -11.36
N LEU A 9 -5.07 -5.67 -10.91
CA LEU A 9 -4.82 -4.24 -11.07
C LEU A 9 -3.52 -3.82 -10.36
N ILE A 10 -2.62 -3.21 -11.12
CA ILE A 10 -1.50 -2.40 -10.64
C ILE A 10 -1.67 -1.04 -11.31
N GLY A 11 -2.12 -0.05 -10.55
CA GLY A 11 -2.47 1.28 -11.06
C GLY A 11 -1.64 2.38 -10.41
N TYR A 12 -1.58 3.53 -11.08
CA TYR A 12 -1.00 4.77 -10.57
C TYR A 12 -2.00 5.92 -10.70
N LEU A 13 -2.16 6.69 -9.64
CA LEU A 13 -2.95 7.92 -9.59
C LEU A 13 -1.99 9.10 -9.33
N GLY A 14 -1.63 9.77 -10.41
CA GLY A 14 -0.79 10.97 -10.39
C GLY A 14 -1.60 12.26 -10.38
N GLY A 15 -0.93 13.35 -10.01
CA GLY A 15 -1.46 14.70 -10.08
C GLY A 15 -0.72 15.63 -9.13
N GLU A 16 -0.74 16.93 -9.43
CA GLU A 16 -0.12 17.95 -8.58
C GLU A 16 -0.74 18.04 -7.19
N ALA A 17 -0.09 18.75 -6.26
CA ALA A 17 -0.69 19.07 -4.96
C ALA A 17 -2.04 19.78 -5.14
N GLY A 18 -3.05 19.42 -4.33
CA GLY A 18 -4.38 20.02 -4.40
C GLY A 18 -5.33 19.46 -5.48
N THR A 19 -4.90 18.47 -6.28
CA THR A 19 -5.74 17.84 -7.32
C THR A 19 -6.81 16.85 -6.79
N GLY A 20 -6.92 16.68 -5.48
CA GLY A 20 -7.94 15.81 -4.86
C GLY A 20 -7.59 14.31 -4.79
N LYS A 21 -6.30 13.94 -4.89
CA LYS A 21 -5.86 12.53 -4.75
C LYS A 21 -6.33 11.88 -3.44
N SER A 22 -6.21 12.58 -2.31
CA SER A 22 -6.70 12.09 -1.01
C SER A 22 -8.22 11.93 -1.01
N THR A 23 -8.97 12.79 -1.70
CA THR A 23 -10.42 12.65 -1.87
C THR A 23 -10.81 11.35 -2.59
N VAL A 24 -9.99 10.89 -3.54
CA VAL A 24 -10.20 9.58 -4.19
C VAL A 24 -10.00 8.45 -3.19
N VAL A 25 -8.99 8.53 -2.32
CA VAL A 25 -8.77 7.54 -1.25
C VAL A 25 -9.97 7.51 -0.30
N ASP A 26 -10.44 8.67 0.15
CA ASP A 26 -11.60 8.78 1.05
C ASP A 26 -12.87 8.20 0.42
N ALA A 27 -13.07 8.44 -0.88
CA ALA A 27 -14.19 7.87 -1.62
C ALA A 27 -14.11 6.34 -1.67
N LEU A 28 -12.93 5.76 -1.91
CA LEU A 28 -12.71 4.30 -1.93
C LEU A 28 -12.92 3.66 -0.55
N LEU A 29 -12.43 4.31 0.52
CA LEU A 29 -12.63 3.87 1.90
C LEU A 29 -14.12 3.91 2.28
N THR A 30 -14.78 5.04 1.99
CA THR A 30 -16.22 5.23 2.24
C THR A 30 -17.05 4.19 1.49
N PHE A 31 -16.69 3.93 0.24
CA PHE A 31 -17.33 2.91 -0.58
C PHE A 31 -17.18 1.51 0.03
N ALA A 32 -15.97 1.13 0.42
CA ALA A 32 -15.71 -0.17 1.05
C ALA A 32 -16.52 -0.33 2.35
N GLN A 33 -16.62 0.73 3.16
CA GLN A 33 -17.43 0.75 4.38
C GLN A 33 -18.93 0.60 4.07
N LYS A 34 -19.47 1.41 3.15
CA LYS A 34 -20.89 1.36 2.77
C LYS A 34 -21.29 -0.01 2.18
N TRP A 35 -20.34 -0.69 1.53
CA TRP A 35 -20.57 -2.02 0.98
C TRP A 35 -20.34 -3.17 1.99
N GLY A 36 -20.15 -2.86 3.28
CA GLY A 36 -19.95 -3.85 4.33
C GLY A 36 -18.61 -4.60 4.25
N ARG A 37 -17.64 -4.03 3.53
CA ARG A 37 -16.30 -4.61 3.30
C ARG A 37 -15.21 -3.77 3.98
N THR A 38 -15.47 -3.34 5.20
CA THR A 38 -14.48 -2.63 6.02
C THR A 38 -13.19 -3.44 6.14
N GLY A 39 -12.05 -2.82 5.86
CA GLY A 39 -10.73 -3.48 5.83
C GLY A 39 -10.38 -4.19 4.53
N SER A 40 -11.22 -4.09 3.49
CA SER A 40 -10.85 -4.55 2.13
C SER A 40 -9.91 -3.59 1.39
N VAL A 41 -9.78 -2.36 1.88
CA VAL A 41 -8.81 -1.37 1.39
C VAL A 41 -7.82 -1.10 2.51
N GLU A 42 -6.53 -1.30 2.25
CA GLU A 42 -5.44 -0.94 3.16
C GLU A 42 -4.68 0.24 2.58
N THR A 43 -4.57 1.34 3.33
CA THR A 43 -3.83 2.55 2.92
C THR A 43 -2.50 2.63 3.67
N LEU A 44 -1.43 2.86 2.91
CA LEU A 44 -0.05 2.87 3.38
C LEU A 44 0.70 4.07 2.83
N ALA A 45 1.67 4.57 3.59
CA ALA A 45 2.57 5.63 3.12
C ALA A 45 3.98 5.45 3.69
N PHE A 46 4.96 6.14 3.10
CA PHE A 46 6.33 6.16 3.62
C PHE A 46 6.45 6.90 4.96
N THR A 47 5.87 8.12 5.02
CA THR A 47 5.96 8.99 6.21
C THR A 47 4.72 8.90 7.09
N GLY A 48 4.88 9.24 8.38
CA GLY A 48 3.77 9.25 9.34
C GLY A 48 2.70 10.29 9.01
N VAL A 49 3.10 11.48 8.53
CA VAL A 49 2.16 12.55 8.16
C VAL A 49 1.31 12.14 6.97
N ALA A 50 1.93 11.58 5.92
CA ALA A 50 1.20 11.08 4.76
C ALA A 50 0.25 9.94 5.14
N ALA A 51 0.69 9.01 6.00
CA ALA A 51 -0.14 7.93 6.48
C ALA A 51 -1.40 8.44 7.20
N ILE A 52 -1.29 9.48 8.04
CA ILE A 52 -2.44 10.09 8.72
C ILE A 52 -3.41 10.71 7.72
N ASN A 53 -2.90 11.39 6.69
CA ASN A 53 -3.72 12.08 5.68
C ASN A 53 -4.60 11.13 4.86
N ILE A 54 -4.22 9.86 4.74
CA ILE A 54 -4.98 8.82 4.01
C ILE A 54 -5.62 7.78 4.93
N HIS A 55 -5.77 8.11 6.22
CA HIS A 55 -6.34 7.22 7.24
C HIS A 55 -5.64 5.85 7.32
N GLY A 56 -4.33 5.84 7.07
CA GLY A 56 -3.52 4.65 6.90
C GLY A 56 -2.45 4.46 7.95
N ARG A 57 -1.46 3.64 7.60
CA ARG A 57 -0.29 3.34 8.44
C ARG A 57 0.99 3.50 7.63
N THR A 58 2.11 3.70 8.32
CA THR A 58 3.40 3.66 7.63
C THR A 58 3.69 2.24 7.13
N ILE A 59 4.41 2.11 6.02
CA ILE A 59 4.85 0.80 5.50
C ILE A 59 5.58 -0.01 6.58
N HIS A 60 6.48 0.65 7.33
CA HIS A 60 7.23 0.07 8.44
C HIS A 60 6.30 -0.58 9.49
N SER A 61 5.30 0.15 9.96
CA SER A 61 4.36 -0.35 10.99
C SER A 61 3.41 -1.42 10.44
N ALA A 62 2.97 -1.30 9.19
CA ALA A 62 2.03 -2.23 8.58
C ALA A 62 2.64 -3.59 8.22
N ARG A 63 3.96 -3.63 7.96
CA ARG A 63 4.69 -4.84 7.58
C ARG A 63 5.74 -5.28 8.62
N ASN A 64 5.80 -4.60 9.76
CA ASN A 64 6.76 -4.87 10.84
C ASN A 64 8.22 -4.88 10.34
N LEU A 65 8.60 -3.87 9.55
CA LEU A 65 9.95 -3.74 9.00
C LEU A 65 10.88 -3.03 9.99
N LYS A 66 12.18 -3.33 9.90
CA LYS A 66 13.25 -2.61 10.62
C LYS A 66 13.26 -1.14 10.19
N LEU A 67 13.58 -0.22 11.10
CA LEU A 67 13.59 1.22 10.79
C LEU A 67 14.65 1.62 9.76
N ASN A 68 15.79 0.93 9.75
CA ASN A 68 16.93 1.22 8.88
C ASN A 68 17.05 0.19 7.74
N GLY A 69 15.97 -0.48 7.35
CA GLY A 69 16.04 -1.49 6.30
C GLY A 69 14.71 -2.03 5.82
N ALA A 70 14.77 -2.81 4.75
CA ALA A 70 13.61 -3.45 4.14
C ALA A 70 13.21 -4.77 4.80
N GLU A 71 13.99 -5.26 5.75
CA GLU A 71 13.75 -6.58 6.33
C GLU A 71 12.73 -6.55 7.47
N PRO A 72 11.91 -7.60 7.60
CA PRO A 72 10.99 -7.72 8.73
C PRO A 72 11.76 -7.95 10.04
N ASN A 73 11.26 -7.39 11.15
CA ASN A 73 11.76 -7.66 12.50
C ASN A 73 11.48 -9.11 12.93
N SER A 74 10.37 -9.66 12.46
CA SER A 74 9.94 -11.04 12.73
C SER A 74 8.94 -11.51 11.67
N ALA A 75 8.69 -12.81 11.62
CA ALA A 75 7.70 -13.38 10.71
C ALA A 75 6.29 -12.82 10.99
N PRO A 76 5.42 -12.66 9.96
CA PRO A 76 4.08 -12.11 10.15
C PRO A 76 3.24 -12.95 11.09
N THR A 77 2.59 -12.28 12.05
CA THR A 77 1.72 -12.93 13.02
C THR A 77 0.43 -13.47 12.37
N ILE A 78 -0.27 -14.37 13.07
CA ILE A 78 -1.57 -14.89 12.63
C ILE A 78 -2.58 -13.74 12.44
N GLU A 79 -2.53 -12.73 13.31
CA GLU A 79 -3.40 -11.56 13.22
C GLU A 79 -3.10 -10.72 11.97
N MET A 80 -1.82 -10.49 11.66
CA MET A 80 -1.42 -9.78 10.43
C MET A 80 -1.90 -10.52 9.19
N LYS A 81 -1.71 -11.84 9.15
CA LYS A 81 -2.18 -12.70 8.04
C LYS A 81 -3.71 -12.65 7.92
N SER A 82 -4.43 -12.71 9.05
CA SER A 82 -5.89 -12.63 9.09
C SER A 82 -6.40 -11.29 8.56
N LYS A 83 -5.82 -10.17 9.01
CA LYS A 83 -6.14 -8.83 8.49
C LYS A 83 -5.85 -8.73 7.00
N PHE A 84 -4.65 -9.13 6.57
CA PHE A 84 -4.23 -9.08 5.17
C PHE A 84 -5.07 -9.98 4.25
N SER A 85 -5.62 -11.09 4.77
CA SER A 85 -6.50 -11.97 3.99
C SER A 85 -7.77 -11.26 3.50
N ARG A 86 -8.27 -10.27 4.26
CA ARG A 86 -9.47 -9.49 3.94
C ARG A 86 -9.20 -8.35 2.94
N VAL A 87 -7.95 -7.90 2.87
CA VAL A 87 -7.53 -6.83 1.96
C VAL A 87 -7.71 -7.30 0.52
N VAL A 88 -8.24 -6.42 -0.31
CA VAL A 88 -8.43 -6.59 -1.76
C VAL A 88 -7.59 -5.57 -2.51
N LEU A 89 -7.53 -4.33 -2.01
CA LEU A 89 -6.76 -3.22 -2.56
C LEU A 89 -5.76 -2.69 -1.53
N VAL A 90 -4.51 -2.54 -1.94
CA VAL A 90 -3.45 -1.85 -1.20
C VAL A 90 -3.19 -0.52 -1.89
N ILE A 91 -3.38 0.58 -1.17
CA ILE A 91 -3.09 1.92 -1.64
C ILE A 91 -1.76 2.35 -1.01
N ILE A 92 -0.83 2.85 -1.82
CA ILE A 92 0.49 3.31 -1.38
C ILE A 92 0.63 4.76 -1.81
N ASP A 93 0.54 5.68 -0.87
CA ASP A 93 0.75 7.11 -1.10
C ASP A 93 2.22 7.49 -0.97
N GLU A 94 2.56 8.63 -1.57
CA GLU A 94 3.93 9.17 -1.63
C GLU A 94 4.93 8.18 -2.26
N ILE A 95 4.51 7.50 -3.33
CA ILE A 95 5.37 6.55 -4.05
C ILE A 95 6.62 7.21 -4.62
N SER A 96 6.55 8.50 -4.97
CA SER A 96 7.65 9.27 -5.55
C SER A 96 8.85 9.38 -4.61
N ILE A 97 8.62 9.40 -3.30
CA ILE A 97 9.65 9.50 -2.26
C ILE A 97 9.86 8.17 -1.50
N THR A 98 9.21 7.09 -1.93
CA THR A 98 9.39 5.77 -1.32
C THR A 98 10.66 5.12 -1.86
N ASP A 99 11.50 4.60 -0.95
CA ASP A 99 12.69 3.84 -1.32
C ASP A 99 12.35 2.47 -1.93
N GLN A 100 13.04 2.10 -3.01
CA GLN A 100 12.83 0.83 -3.71
C GLN A 100 13.04 -0.40 -2.81
N GLY A 101 13.98 -0.34 -1.87
CA GLY A 101 14.25 -1.41 -0.93
C GLY A 101 13.07 -1.60 0.00
N LEU A 102 12.53 -0.51 0.54
CA LEU A 102 11.34 -0.56 1.39
C LEU A 102 10.13 -1.15 0.65
N LEU A 103 9.92 -0.76 -0.61
CA LEU A 103 8.85 -1.32 -1.44
C LEU A 103 9.04 -2.83 -1.67
N GLY A 104 10.28 -3.27 -1.93
CA GLY A 104 10.63 -4.68 -2.06
C GLY A 104 10.43 -5.48 -0.76
N GLY A 105 10.80 -4.90 0.38
CA GLY A 105 10.54 -5.49 1.71
C GLY A 105 9.05 -5.64 2.00
N MET A 106 8.28 -4.60 1.70
CA MET A 106 6.82 -4.64 1.79
C MET A 106 6.22 -5.73 0.90
N ASP A 107 6.69 -5.87 -0.34
CA ASP A 107 6.25 -6.91 -1.27
C ASP A 107 6.57 -8.31 -0.75
N ALA A 108 7.80 -8.54 -0.29
CA ALA A 108 8.23 -9.81 0.28
C ALA A 108 7.36 -10.24 1.47
N VAL A 109 7.11 -9.32 2.42
CA VAL A 109 6.23 -9.58 3.56
C VAL A 109 4.79 -9.84 3.09
N SER A 110 4.27 -9.05 2.14
CA SER A 110 2.91 -9.22 1.60
C SER A 110 2.70 -10.57 0.91
N ARG A 111 3.70 -11.03 0.14
CA ARG A 111 3.72 -12.36 -0.48
C ARG A 111 3.72 -13.47 0.57
N SER A 112 4.49 -13.33 1.64
CA SER A 112 4.55 -14.30 2.73
C SER A 112 3.24 -14.43 3.53
N MET A 113 2.38 -13.40 3.49
CA MET A 113 1.05 -13.40 4.11
C MET A 113 -0.05 -13.92 3.18
N SER A 114 0.24 -14.16 1.89
CA SER A 114 -0.75 -14.50 0.87
C SER A 114 -0.70 -15.97 0.45
N LYS A 115 -1.80 -16.45 -0.11
CA LYS A 115 -1.89 -17.74 -0.83
C LYS A 115 -1.34 -17.66 -2.26
N THR A 116 -0.96 -16.48 -2.75
CA THR A 116 -0.40 -16.26 -4.09
C THR A 116 0.98 -15.59 -4.03
N PRO A 117 2.00 -16.24 -3.44
CA PRO A 117 3.31 -15.62 -3.18
C PRO A 117 4.09 -15.24 -4.45
N ASN A 118 3.70 -15.78 -5.61
CA ASN A 118 4.33 -15.48 -6.90
C ASN A 118 3.84 -14.17 -7.54
N LYS A 119 2.80 -13.54 -7.00
CA LYS A 119 2.25 -12.27 -7.51
C LYS A 119 2.69 -11.09 -6.64
N TYR A 120 2.85 -9.92 -7.25
CA TYR A 120 3.14 -8.67 -6.53
C TYR A 120 2.14 -8.44 -5.40
N MET A 121 2.62 -7.95 -4.27
CA MET A 121 1.85 -7.72 -3.04
C MET A 121 1.00 -8.93 -2.63
N GLY A 122 1.44 -10.15 -2.93
CA GLY A 122 0.66 -11.35 -2.67
C GLY A 122 -0.67 -11.39 -3.42
N GLY A 123 -0.71 -10.87 -4.65
CA GLY A 123 -1.88 -10.90 -5.54
C GLY A 123 -3.00 -9.91 -5.21
N LYS A 124 -2.76 -8.96 -4.29
CA LYS A 124 -3.70 -7.87 -4.02
C LYS A 124 -3.66 -6.83 -5.14
N HIS A 125 -4.77 -6.15 -5.38
CA HIS A 125 -4.73 -4.96 -6.23
C HIS A 125 -3.84 -3.90 -5.58
N VAL A 126 -3.12 -3.14 -6.39
CA VAL A 126 -2.22 -2.09 -5.92
C VAL A 126 -2.58 -0.79 -6.62
N LEU A 127 -2.74 0.28 -5.85
CA LEU A 127 -2.87 1.64 -6.35
C LEU A 127 -1.77 2.50 -5.75
N PHE A 128 -0.82 2.89 -6.58
CA PHE A 128 0.20 3.87 -6.22
C PHE A 128 -0.38 5.27 -6.36
N ILE A 129 -0.11 6.12 -5.38
CA ILE A 129 -0.49 7.52 -5.38
C ILE A 129 0.76 8.33 -5.12
N GLY A 130 0.90 9.44 -5.82
CA GLY A 130 1.98 10.37 -5.58
C GLY A 130 2.14 11.34 -6.72
N ASP A 131 3.15 12.16 -6.62
CA ASP A 131 3.49 13.17 -7.59
C ASP A 131 4.99 13.09 -7.87
N PHE A 132 5.36 12.59 -9.05
CA PHE A 132 6.76 12.47 -9.45
C PHE A 132 7.38 13.81 -9.85
N LEU A 133 6.59 14.89 -9.93
CA LEU A 133 7.08 16.26 -10.15
C LEU A 133 7.38 17.00 -8.84
N GLN A 134 7.10 16.40 -7.69
CA GLN A 134 7.54 16.88 -6.37
C GLN A 134 9.01 16.53 -6.09
N LEU A 135 9.53 16.97 -4.94
CA LEU A 135 10.91 16.75 -4.53
C LEU A 135 11.25 15.24 -4.53
N PRO A 136 12.41 14.83 -5.10
CA PRO A 136 12.87 13.46 -5.04
C PRO A 136 13.19 13.03 -3.60
N PRO A 137 13.22 11.71 -3.30
CA PRO A 137 13.51 11.20 -1.97
C PRO A 137 14.86 11.72 -1.46
N VAL A 138 14.87 12.22 -0.23
CA VAL A 138 16.10 12.68 0.43
C VAL A 138 16.93 11.44 0.82
N ALA A 139 18.09 11.26 0.20
CA ALA A 139 19.06 10.20 0.48
C ALA A 139 18.62 8.73 0.19
N GLY A 140 17.64 8.51 -0.71
CA GLY A 140 17.19 7.18 -1.14
C GLY A 140 17.26 6.96 -2.65
N SER A 141 17.08 5.71 -3.10
CA SER A 141 16.89 5.42 -4.52
C SER A 141 15.40 5.50 -4.86
N PRO A 142 14.97 6.45 -5.71
CA PRO A 142 13.56 6.55 -6.10
C PRO A 142 13.09 5.28 -6.78
N CYS A 143 11.82 4.92 -6.57
CA CYS A 143 11.12 3.92 -7.38
C CYS A 143 10.99 4.45 -8.82
N LYS A 144 12.03 4.27 -9.65
CA LYS A 144 12.04 4.57 -11.09
C LYS A 144 11.65 3.35 -11.91
#